data_AF-A0A958B9D7-F1
#
_entry.id   AF-A0A958B9D7-F1
#
_cell.length_a   1.000
_cell.length_b   1.000
_cell.length_c   1.000
_cell.angle_alpha   90.00
_cell.angle_beta   90.00
_cell.angle_gamma   90.00
#
_symmetry.space_group_name_H-M   'P 1'
#
loop_
_entity.id
_entity.type
_entity.pdbx_description
1 polymer ?
#
loop_
_entity_poly.entity_id
_entity_poly.type
_entity_poly.pdbx_seq_one_letter_code
_entity_poly.pdbx_strand_id
1 'polypeptide(L)'
;EGEAQRAVASDTVTKLEQRSKELVASMLKTLDAAFPDQPAKAQEWGFTTKKETANIRTPRNQKERLAVMKRYIAKEESRPEEERFTIPALTKVTNNYQAYQAAVQARASGKYQRQTHINISNALTRELAQYLQLAAGVIVGYDYRLNVSRDLQQWGFKVVERRRPSKTDSSEAGSAASAEANGNEDSGLLDINGDAAD
;
A
#
# COMPACT_ATOMS: atom_id res chain seq x y z
N GLU A 1 21.34 2.69 -12.27
CA GLU A 1 21.82 1.83 -11.15
C GLU A 1 20.72 1.37 -10.19
N GLY A 2 19.74 2.21 -9.84
CA GLY A 2 18.71 1.84 -8.86
C GLY A 2 17.78 0.67 -9.24
N GLU A 3 17.50 0.42 -10.53
CA GLU A 3 16.61 -0.68 -10.95
C GLU A 3 17.25 -2.06 -10.85
N ALA A 4 18.53 -2.19 -11.23
CA ALA A 4 19.27 -3.44 -11.09
C ALA A 4 19.41 -3.85 -9.62
N GLN A 5 19.68 -2.89 -8.73
CA GLN A 5 19.73 -3.14 -7.28
C GLN A 5 18.36 -3.57 -6.73
N ARG A 6 17.25 -3.03 -7.26
CA ARG A 6 15.89 -3.44 -6.87
C ARG A 6 15.56 -4.87 -7.31
N ALA A 7 15.93 -5.25 -8.54
CA ALA A 7 15.70 -6.60 -9.05
C ALA A 7 16.45 -7.63 -8.18
N VAL A 8 17.74 -7.39 -7.90
CA VAL A 8 18.56 -8.25 -7.04
C VAL A 8 17.99 -8.31 -5.60
N ALA A 9 17.56 -7.18 -5.03
CA ALA A 9 16.94 -7.15 -3.71
C ALA A 9 15.59 -7.89 -3.67
N SER A 10 14.82 -7.85 -4.76
CA SER A 10 13.57 -8.61 -4.86
C SER A 10 13.83 -10.12 -4.90
N ASP A 11 14.77 -10.55 -5.75
CA ASP A 11 15.14 -11.96 -5.92
C ASP A 11 15.74 -12.56 -4.65
N THR A 12 16.58 -11.81 -3.94
CA THR A 12 17.17 -12.27 -2.67
C THR A 12 16.09 -12.52 -1.62
N VAL A 13 15.08 -11.65 -1.50
CA VAL A 13 13.99 -11.89 -0.56
C VAL A 13 13.13 -13.08 -0.98
N THR A 14 12.85 -13.28 -2.27
CA THR A 14 12.10 -14.43 -2.75
C THR A 14 12.84 -15.75 -2.45
N LYS A 15 14.16 -15.76 -2.65
CA LYS A 15 15.01 -16.91 -2.28
C LYS A 15 15.03 -17.16 -0.78
N LEU A 16 15.13 -16.10 0.04
CA LEU A 16 15.06 -16.21 1.50
C LEU A 16 13.71 -16.73 1.97
N GLU A 17 12.62 -16.28 1.34
CA GLU A 17 11.27 -16.76 1.63
C GLU A 17 11.12 -18.24 1.30
N GLN A 18 11.58 -18.67 0.12
CA GLN A 18 11.53 -20.08 -0.28
C GLN A 18 12.32 -20.96 0.69
N ARG A 19 13.55 -20.54 1.03
CA ARG A 19 14.38 -21.22 2.01
C ARG A 19 13.73 -21.26 3.41
N SER A 20 13.02 -20.21 3.80
CA SER A 20 12.28 -20.19 5.07
C SER A 20 11.15 -21.23 5.10
N LYS A 21 10.45 -21.43 3.96
CA LYS A 21 9.40 -22.45 3.84
C LYS A 21 9.98 -23.85 3.97
N GLU A 22 11.09 -24.11 3.29
CA GLU A 22 11.81 -25.39 3.36
C GLU A 22 12.32 -25.69 4.76
N LEU A 23 12.92 -24.70 5.43
CA LEU A 23 13.40 -24.85 6.80
C LEU A 23 12.25 -25.12 7.78
N VAL A 24 11.15 -24.38 7.67
CA VAL A 24 9.97 -24.59 8.52
C VAL A 24 9.36 -25.98 8.29
N ALA A 25 9.30 -26.45 7.04
CA ALA A 25 8.85 -27.81 6.73
C ALA A 25 9.79 -28.86 7.32
N SER A 26 11.11 -28.62 7.27
CA SER A 26 12.10 -29.49 7.92
C SER A 26 11.93 -29.50 9.44
N MET A 27 11.74 -28.35 10.10
CA MET A 27 11.49 -28.28 11.54
C MET A 27 10.24 -29.08 11.90
N LEU A 28 9.16 -28.92 11.13
CA LEU A 28 7.92 -29.65 11.35
C LEU A 28 8.12 -31.16 11.26
N LYS A 29 8.82 -31.63 10.22
CA LYS A 29 9.14 -33.05 10.03
C LYS A 29 9.98 -33.61 11.19
N THR A 30 10.96 -32.85 11.68
CA THR A 30 11.77 -33.26 12.83
C THR A 30 10.94 -33.35 14.10
N LEU A 31 10.06 -32.40 14.35
CA LEU A 31 9.18 -32.42 15.51
C LEU A 31 8.17 -33.57 15.46
N ASP A 32 7.63 -33.87 14.27
CA ASP A 32 6.71 -34.99 14.05
C ASP A 32 7.41 -36.34 14.30
N ALA A 33 8.67 -36.48 13.85
CA ALA A 33 9.48 -37.67 14.11
C ALA A 33 9.89 -37.82 15.58
N ALA A 34 10.17 -36.71 16.28
CA ALA A 34 10.61 -36.73 17.68
C ALA A 34 9.44 -36.89 18.67
N PHE A 35 8.26 -36.40 18.30
CA PHE A 35 7.08 -36.37 19.16
C PHE A 35 5.84 -36.89 18.42
N PRO A 36 5.84 -38.18 18.03
CA PRO A 36 4.67 -38.79 17.39
C PRO A 36 3.46 -38.66 18.33
N ASP A 37 2.31 -38.32 17.75
CA ASP A 37 1.01 -38.18 18.45
C ASP A 37 0.94 -37.09 19.53
N GLN A 38 1.93 -36.18 19.58
CA GLN A 38 1.97 -35.10 20.57
C GLN A 38 1.93 -33.70 19.92
N PRO A 39 0.81 -33.33 19.27
CA PRO A 39 0.69 -32.03 18.59
C PRO A 39 0.72 -30.86 19.56
N ALA A 40 0.43 -31.07 20.84
CA ALA A 40 0.59 -30.06 21.89
C ALA A 40 2.05 -29.61 22.03
N LYS A 41 3.02 -30.53 21.90
CA LYS A 41 4.44 -30.17 21.94
C LYS A 41 4.79 -29.23 20.80
N ALA A 42 4.30 -29.49 19.57
CA ALA A 42 4.54 -28.61 18.43
C ALA A 42 4.05 -27.16 18.66
N GLN A 43 3.01 -26.96 19.49
CA GLN A 43 2.58 -25.61 19.89
C GLN A 43 3.62 -24.88 20.74
N GLU A 44 4.32 -25.59 21.62
CA GLU A 44 5.39 -24.99 22.42
C GLU A 44 6.54 -24.48 21.54
N TRP A 45 6.83 -25.21 20.46
CA TRP A 45 7.78 -24.86 19.41
C TRP A 45 7.28 -23.75 18.47
N GLY A 46 6.05 -23.27 18.67
CA GLY A 46 5.48 -22.12 17.98
C GLY A 46 4.58 -22.44 16.79
N PHE A 47 4.35 -23.73 16.50
CA PHE A 47 3.39 -24.11 15.48
C PHE A 47 1.95 -23.95 15.97
N THR A 48 1.02 -23.69 15.06
CA THR A 48 -0.41 -23.66 15.41
C THR A 48 -1.00 -25.05 15.15
N THR A 49 -1.93 -25.51 15.96
CA THR A 49 -2.67 -26.76 15.66
C THR A 49 -4.14 -26.47 15.38
N LYS A 50 -4.77 -27.31 14.57
CA LYS A 50 -6.23 -27.28 14.41
C LYS A 50 -6.87 -28.05 15.57
N LYS A 51 -7.78 -27.39 16.29
CA LYS A 51 -8.49 -27.99 17.44
C LYS A 51 -9.28 -29.27 17.08
N GLU A 52 -9.82 -29.35 15.87
CA GLU A 52 -10.71 -30.45 15.43
C GLU A 52 -9.97 -31.72 14.99
N THR A 53 -8.76 -31.60 14.46
CA THR A 53 -8.06 -32.73 13.81
C THR A 53 -6.73 -33.06 14.48
N ALA A 54 -6.39 -32.37 15.56
CA ALA A 54 -5.08 -32.44 16.23
C ALA A 54 -3.88 -32.20 15.29
N ASN A 55 -4.10 -31.76 14.05
CA ASN A 55 -3.08 -31.61 13.04
C ASN A 55 -2.31 -30.29 13.21
N ILE A 56 -0.99 -30.38 13.09
CA ILE A 56 -0.10 -29.22 13.11
C ILE A 56 -0.26 -28.46 11.78
N ARG A 57 -0.49 -27.15 11.87
CA ARG A 57 -0.70 -26.27 10.73
C ARG A 57 0.59 -25.56 10.36
N THR A 58 0.94 -25.66 9.08
CA THR A 58 2.03 -24.90 8.46
C THR A 58 1.72 -23.39 8.47
N PRO A 59 2.68 -22.53 8.84
CA PRO A 59 2.50 -21.09 8.83
C PRO A 59 2.24 -20.55 7.42
N ARG A 60 1.16 -19.77 7.26
CA ARG A 60 0.66 -19.32 5.95
C ARG A 60 1.37 -18.06 5.48
N ASN A 61 1.54 -17.11 6.38
CA ASN A 61 2.10 -15.79 6.06
C ASN A 61 3.52 -15.64 6.63
N GLN A 62 4.20 -14.60 6.15
CA GLN A 62 5.56 -14.25 6.55
C GLN A 62 5.70 -13.98 8.05
N LYS A 63 4.71 -13.33 8.68
CA LYS A 63 4.72 -13.03 10.12
C LYS A 63 4.67 -14.32 10.95
N GLU A 64 3.79 -15.25 10.59
CA GLU A 64 3.70 -16.57 11.21
C GLU A 64 5.00 -17.35 11.03
N ARG A 65 5.60 -17.35 9.82
CA ARG A 65 6.89 -18.02 9.57
C ARG A 65 8.00 -17.48 10.47
N LEU A 66 8.16 -16.16 10.53
CA LEU A 66 9.16 -15.53 11.41
C LEU A 66 8.90 -15.83 12.89
N ALA A 67 7.64 -15.88 13.32
CA ALA A 67 7.29 -16.21 14.69
C ALA A 67 7.64 -17.67 15.05
N VAL A 68 7.34 -18.62 14.16
CA VAL A 68 7.72 -20.04 14.33
C VAL A 68 9.23 -20.18 14.40
N MET A 69 9.98 -19.62 13.45
CA MET A 69 11.45 -19.70 13.44
C MET A 69 12.05 -19.10 14.71
N LYS A 70 11.58 -17.92 15.13
CA LYS A 70 12.05 -17.27 16.37
C LYS A 70 11.82 -18.15 17.60
N ARG A 71 10.64 -18.77 17.69
CA ARG A 71 10.28 -19.61 18.83
C ARG A 71 11.02 -20.95 18.83
N TYR A 72 11.23 -21.53 17.65
CA TYR A 72 12.07 -22.71 17.47
C TYR A 72 13.51 -22.44 17.91
N ILE A 73 14.12 -21.33 17.47
CA ILE A 73 15.47 -20.92 17.87
C ILE A 73 15.56 -20.80 19.39
N ALA A 74 14.64 -20.06 20.02
CA ALA A 74 14.64 -19.87 21.47
C ALA A 74 14.52 -21.19 22.25
N LYS A 75 13.68 -22.12 21.76
CA LYS A 75 13.53 -23.44 22.38
C LYS A 75 14.79 -24.29 22.20
N GLU A 76 15.41 -24.30 21.02
CA GLU A 76 16.65 -25.06 20.84
C GLU A 76 17.84 -24.47 21.59
N GLU A 77 17.93 -23.15 21.70
CA GLU A 77 18.96 -22.48 22.49
C GLU A 77 18.84 -22.82 23.98
N SER A 78 17.61 -23.02 24.48
CA SER A 78 17.37 -23.42 25.87
C SER A 78 17.72 -24.87 26.19
N ARG A 79 17.99 -25.71 25.18
CA ARG A 79 18.33 -27.13 25.37
C ARG A 79 19.85 -27.33 25.45
N PRO A 80 20.32 -28.33 26.21
CA PRO A 80 21.72 -28.76 26.19
C PRO A 80 22.14 -29.12 24.77
N GLU A 81 23.40 -28.83 24.40
CA GLU A 81 23.89 -28.99 23.02
C GLU A 81 23.72 -30.42 22.48
N GLU A 82 23.86 -31.41 23.36
CA GLU A 82 23.72 -32.84 23.07
C GLU A 82 22.28 -33.26 22.71
N GLU A 83 21.28 -32.52 23.17
CA GLU A 83 19.86 -32.81 22.93
C GLU A 83 19.27 -32.04 21.75
N ARG A 84 20.07 -31.15 21.13
CA ARG A 84 19.59 -30.29 20.05
C ARG A 84 19.33 -31.09 18.79
N PHE A 85 18.32 -30.67 18.03
CA PHE A 85 18.09 -31.25 16.71
C PHE A 85 19.26 -30.94 15.76
N THR A 86 19.80 -31.99 15.14
CA THR A 86 20.86 -31.88 14.11
C THR A 86 20.29 -31.44 12.76
N ILE A 87 19.00 -31.71 12.51
CA ILE A 87 18.31 -31.39 11.27
C ILE A 87 16.96 -30.72 11.61
N PRO A 88 16.69 -29.49 11.15
CA PRO A 88 17.65 -28.54 10.59
C PRO A 88 18.61 -28.01 11.66
N ALA A 89 19.91 -27.92 11.36
CA ALA A 89 20.89 -27.36 12.29
C ALA A 89 20.51 -25.95 12.76
N LEU A 90 20.60 -25.68 14.07
CA LEU A 90 20.22 -24.40 14.69
C LEU A 90 20.85 -23.20 13.97
N THR A 91 22.15 -23.28 13.65
CA THR A 91 22.87 -22.22 12.92
C THR A 91 22.24 -21.90 11.56
N LYS A 92 21.77 -22.90 10.81
CA LYS A 92 21.07 -22.68 9.53
C LYS A 92 19.75 -21.95 9.73
N VAL A 93 19.02 -22.29 10.79
CA VAL A 93 17.73 -21.66 11.11
C VAL A 93 17.96 -20.21 11.56
N THR A 94 18.92 -19.97 12.46
CA THR A 94 19.26 -18.63 12.96
C THR A 94 19.74 -17.70 11.85
N ASN A 95 20.66 -18.16 10.99
CA ASN A 95 21.16 -17.36 9.87
C ASN A 95 20.04 -16.99 8.89
N ASN A 96 19.16 -17.94 8.56
CA ASN A 96 18.03 -17.64 7.69
C ASN A 96 17.01 -16.72 8.35
N TYR A 97 16.72 -16.90 9.65
CA TYR A 97 15.83 -16.03 10.41
C TYR A 97 16.31 -14.57 10.40
N GLN A 98 17.58 -14.34 10.74
CA GLN A 98 18.17 -13.00 10.76
C GLN A 98 18.14 -12.36 9.37
N ALA A 99 18.59 -13.08 8.34
CA ALA A 99 18.60 -12.58 6.97
C ALA A 99 17.18 -12.27 6.46
N TYR A 100 16.22 -13.15 6.74
CA TYR A 100 14.84 -12.96 6.31
C TYR A 100 14.16 -11.81 7.07
N GLN A 101 14.36 -11.71 8.38
CA GLN A 101 13.84 -10.59 9.19
C GLN A 101 14.39 -9.24 8.70
N ALA A 102 15.69 -9.15 8.45
CA ALA A 102 16.33 -7.94 7.92
C ALA A 102 15.76 -7.56 6.54
N ALA A 103 15.64 -8.53 5.64
CA ALA A 103 15.08 -8.31 4.30
C ALA A 103 13.62 -7.81 4.34
N VAL A 104 12.83 -8.33 5.28
CA VAL A 104 11.46 -7.90 5.52
C VAL A 104 11.38 -6.46 6.03
N GLN A 105 12.23 -6.10 7.00
CA GLN A 105 12.30 -4.74 7.53
C GLN A 105 12.80 -3.73 6.49
N ALA A 106 13.76 -4.13 5.65
CA ALA A 106 14.25 -3.33 4.55
C ALA A 106 13.14 -3.03 3.51
N ARG A 107 12.28 -4.02 3.19
CA ARG A 107 11.11 -3.78 2.31
C ARG A 107 10.13 -2.79 2.91
N ALA A 108 9.86 -2.88 4.22
CA ALA A 108 8.94 -1.97 4.90
C ALA A 108 9.47 -0.52 4.91
N SER A 109 10.74 -0.33 5.25
CA SER A 109 11.39 0.99 5.23
C SER A 109 11.47 1.57 3.82
N GLY A 110 11.80 0.76 2.80
CA GLY A 110 11.81 1.19 1.40
C GLY A 110 10.43 1.56 0.85
N LYS A 111 9.33 1.01 1.39
CA LYS A 111 7.97 1.46 1.07
C LYS A 111 7.71 2.85 1.67
N TYR A 112 8.09 3.05 2.92
CA TYR A 112 7.94 4.34 3.61
C TYR A 112 8.73 5.46 2.91
N GLN A 113 10.00 5.23 2.60
CA GLN A 113 10.85 6.21 1.91
C GLN A 113 10.26 6.63 0.55
N ARG A 114 9.73 5.69 -0.22
CA ARG A 114 9.07 6.00 -1.50
C ARG A 114 7.83 6.85 -1.31
N GLN A 115 7.00 6.54 -0.31
CA GLN A 115 5.82 7.35 -0.01
C GLN A 115 6.21 8.78 0.36
N THR A 116 7.23 8.94 1.21
CA THR A 116 7.74 10.25 1.60
C THR A 116 8.28 11.02 0.39
N HIS A 117 9.06 10.38 -0.47
CA HIS A 117 9.60 11.01 -1.69
C HIS A 117 8.48 11.44 -2.65
N ILE A 118 7.45 10.62 -2.85
CA ILE A 118 6.29 10.97 -3.68
C ILE A 118 5.57 12.18 -3.08
N ASN A 119 5.37 12.21 -1.76
CA ASN A 119 4.71 13.32 -1.09
C ASN A 119 5.51 14.63 -1.24
N ILE A 120 6.82 14.58 -1.05
CA ILE A 120 7.71 15.75 -1.24
C ILE A 120 7.69 16.21 -2.70
N SER A 121 7.84 15.29 -3.65
CA SER A 121 7.80 15.61 -5.09
C SER A 121 6.48 16.27 -5.49
N ASN A 122 5.36 15.77 -4.97
CA ASN A 122 4.04 16.34 -5.23
C ASN A 122 3.91 17.75 -4.62
N ALA A 123 4.44 17.97 -3.42
CA ALA A 123 4.45 19.28 -2.79
C ALA A 123 5.25 20.30 -3.62
N LEU A 124 6.48 19.94 -4.01
CA LEU A 124 7.34 20.78 -4.85
C LEU A 124 6.73 21.05 -6.23
N THR A 125 6.05 20.06 -6.82
CA THR A 125 5.37 20.24 -8.12
C THR A 125 4.23 21.24 -8.02
N ARG A 126 3.46 21.21 -6.92
CA ARG A 126 2.38 22.19 -6.68
C ARG A 126 2.93 23.58 -6.46
N GLU A 127 4.01 23.70 -5.70
CA GLU A 127 4.68 24.97 -5.46
C GLU A 127 5.24 25.57 -6.76
N LEU A 128 5.93 24.75 -7.57
CA LEU A 128 6.38 25.16 -8.90
C LEU A 128 5.21 25.60 -9.79
N ALA A 129 4.09 24.87 -9.76
CA ALA A 129 2.90 25.25 -10.52
C ALA A 129 2.35 26.61 -10.09
N GLN A 130 2.36 26.94 -8.79
CA GLN A 130 1.96 28.26 -8.29
C GLN A 130 2.91 29.37 -8.79
N TYR A 131 4.23 29.15 -8.72
CA TYR A 131 5.19 30.12 -9.24
C TYR A 131 5.04 30.33 -10.76
N LEU A 132 4.84 29.25 -11.52
CA LEU A 132 4.59 29.33 -12.95
C LEU A 132 3.29 30.06 -13.26
N GLN A 133 2.21 29.83 -12.49
CA GLN A 133 0.94 30.55 -12.64
C GLN A 133 1.10 32.06 -12.33
N LEU A 134 1.88 32.40 -11.30
CA LEU A 134 2.13 33.79 -10.94
C LEU A 134 2.98 34.49 -12.00
N ALA A 135 4.07 33.85 -12.45
CA ALA A 135 4.91 34.36 -13.54
C ALA A 135 4.11 34.55 -14.84
N ALA A 136 3.25 33.59 -15.18
CA ALA A 136 2.31 33.70 -16.28
C ALA A 136 1.36 34.90 -16.14
N GLY A 137 0.81 35.11 -14.94
CA GLY A 137 -0.04 36.27 -14.65
C GLY A 137 0.68 37.61 -14.82
N VAL A 138 1.96 37.69 -14.44
CA VAL A 138 2.80 38.88 -14.64
C VAL A 138 3.03 39.14 -16.12
N ILE A 139 3.37 38.12 -16.92
CA ILE A 139 3.58 38.28 -18.37
C ILE A 139 2.31 38.77 -19.05
N VAL A 140 1.16 38.13 -18.79
CA VAL A 140 -0.12 38.54 -19.39
C VAL A 140 -0.55 39.94 -18.92
N GLY A 141 -0.35 40.24 -17.63
CA GLY A 141 -0.74 41.52 -17.04
C GLY A 141 0.12 42.69 -17.50
N TYR A 142 1.44 42.50 -17.58
CA TYR A 142 2.40 43.58 -17.84
C TYR A 142 2.74 43.70 -19.32
N ASP A 143 3.18 42.61 -19.95
CA ASP A 143 3.68 42.62 -21.33
C ASP A 143 2.53 42.67 -22.34
N TYR A 144 1.46 41.92 -22.06
CA TYR A 144 0.27 41.91 -22.92
C TYR A 144 -0.82 42.90 -22.48
N ARG A 145 -0.63 43.64 -21.38
CA ARG A 145 -1.61 44.61 -20.82
C ARG A 145 -3.03 44.05 -20.72
N LEU A 146 -3.17 42.78 -20.33
CA LEU A 146 -4.44 42.05 -20.28
C LEU A 146 -5.13 41.83 -21.65
N ASN A 147 -4.46 42.14 -22.77
CA ASN A 147 -4.95 41.80 -24.09
C ASN A 147 -4.63 40.35 -24.42
N VAL A 148 -5.66 39.60 -24.79
CA VAL A 148 -5.51 38.21 -25.18
C VAL A 148 -5.00 38.16 -26.63
N SER A 149 -3.68 38.01 -26.81
CA SER A 149 -3.07 37.78 -28.13
C SER A 149 -3.09 36.28 -28.49
N ARG A 150 -3.14 35.97 -29.79
CA ARG A 150 -2.95 34.60 -30.32
C ARG A 150 -1.60 34.00 -29.92
N ASP A 151 -0.61 34.84 -29.63
CA ASP A 151 0.72 34.40 -29.18
C ASP A 151 0.67 33.68 -27.81
N LEU A 152 -0.34 33.97 -26.98
CA LEU A 152 -0.54 33.26 -25.71
C LEU A 152 -0.93 31.79 -25.92
N GLN A 153 -1.63 31.45 -27.01
CA GLN A 153 -1.88 30.03 -27.36
C GLN A 153 -0.59 29.29 -27.70
N GLN A 154 0.39 29.97 -28.34
CA GLN A 154 1.69 29.38 -28.66
C GLN A 154 2.51 29.09 -27.40
N TRP A 155 2.26 29.84 -26.32
CA TRP A 155 2.86 29.63 -24.99
C TRP A 155 2.10 28.58 -24.15
N GLY A 156 1.10 27.90 -24.73
CA GLY A 156 0.34 26.84 -24.08
C GLY A 156 -0.83 27.32 -23.21
N PHE A 157 -1.18 28.61 -23.26
CA PHE A 157 -2.36 29.11 -22.55
C PHE A 157 -3.65 28.71 -23.26
N LYS A 158 -4.63 28.22 -22.48
CA LYS A 158 -5.99 28.01 -22.97
C LYS A 158 -6.72 29.34 -23.05
N VAL A 159 -6.76 29.92 -24.25
CA VAL A 159 -7.53 31.14 -24.53
C VAL A 159 -9.02 30.78 -24.66
N VAL A 160 -9.85 31.37 -23.80
CA VAL A 160 -11.32 31.23 -23.85
C VAL A 160 -11.92 32.57 -24.25
N GLU A 161 -12.45 32.66 -25.48
CA GLU A 161 -13.18 33.84 -25.92
C GLU A 161 -14.52 33.91 -25.19
N ARG A 162 -14.72 34.95 -24.37
CA ARG A 162 -16.05 35.30 -23.88
C ARG A 162 -16.81 36.03 -24.98
N ARG A 163 -17.74 35.35 -25.66
CA ARG A 163 -18.75 36.04 -26.48
C ARG A 163 -19.58 36.94 -25.57
N ARG A 164 -19.58 38.25 -25.83
CA ARG A 164 -20.55 39.16 -25.20
C ARG A 164 -21.95 38.74 -25.68
N PRO A 165 -22.95 38.60 -24.81
CA PRO A 165 -24.32 38.43 -25.26
C PRO A 165 -24.68 39.69 -26.06
N SER A 166 -24.99 39.50 -27.35
CA SER A 166 -25.46 40.58 -28.21
C SER A 166 -26.78 41.10 -27.66
N LYS A 167 -26.86 42.42 -27.50
CA LYS A 167 -28.06 43.15 -27.10
C LYS A 167 -29.07 43.15 -28.27
N THR A 168 -29.57 41.98 -28.64
CA THR A 168 -30.64 41.79 -29.60
C THR A 168 -31.40 40.54 -29.16
N ASP A 169 -32.22 40.70 -28.13
CA ASP A 169 -33.44 39.93 -27.87
C ASP A 169 -34.08 40.54 -26.63
N SER A 170 -34.62 41.73 -26.83
CA SER A 170 -35.50 42.40 -25.89
C SER A 170 -36.61 43.06 -26.69
N SER A 171 -37.38 42.26 -27.43
CA SER A 171 -38.69 42.63 -27.95
C SER A 171 -39.35 41.42 -28.63
N GLU A 172 -39.88 40.50 -27.84
CA GLU A 172 -41.26 40.04 -28.07
C GLU A 172 -41.79 39.46 -26.76
N ALA A 173 -42.74 40.19 -26.20
CA ALA A 173 -43.43 39.86 -24.98
C ALA A 173 -44.50 38.80 -25.25
N GLY A 174 -44.56 37.82 -24.34
CA GLY A 174 -45.75 37.17 -23.78
C GLY A 174 -47.01 36.99 -24.63
N SER A 175 -47.50 35.74 -24.69
CA SER A 175 -48.84 35.36 -24.22
C SER A 175 -49.22 33.97 -24.75
N ALA A 176 -49.17 32.96 -23.88
CA ALA A 176 -50.06 31.81 -23.92
C ALA A 176 -50.01 31.11 -22.56
N ALA A 177 -51.07 31.31 -21.79
CA ALA A 177 -51.29 30.69 -20.49
C ALA A 177 -51.85 29.26 -20.64
N SER A 178 -51.51 28.42 -19.65
CA SER A 178 -52.31 27.35 -19.04
C SER A 178 -52.70 26.09 -19.82
N ALA A 179 -52.16 24.95 -19.38
CA ALA A 179 -52.84 23.67 -19.07
C ALA A 179 -51.74 22.61 -18.74
N GLU A 180 -51.43 22.34 -17.47
CA GLU A 180 -51.95 21.25 -16.63
C GLU A 180 -51.19 19.91 -16.71
N ALA A 181 -50.98 19.34 -15.51
CA ALA A 181 -50.88 17.93 -15.13
C ALA A 181 -49.54 17.15 -15.16
N ASN A 182 -48.99 17.01 -13.95
CA ASN A 182 -48.65 15.75 -13.24
C ASN A 182 -47.48 14.83 -13.65
N GLY A 183 -46.77 14.38 -12.61
CA GLY A 183 -45.83 13.24 -12.59
C GLY A 183 -44.54 13.61 -11.84
N ASN A 184 -44.52 13.64 -10.49
CA ASN A 184 -44.32 12.48 -9.60
C ASN A 184 -43.07 11.65 -9.97
N GLU A 185 -42.04 11.76 -9.13
CA GLU A 185 -41.14 10.71 -8.60
C GLU A 185 -39.87 11.38 -8.04
N ASP A 186 -39.83 11.56 -6.73
CA ASP A 186 -39.15 10.64 -5.79
C ASP A 186 -37.64 10.92 -5.72
N SER A 187 -37.30 11.93 -4.91
CA SER A 187 -35.94 12.17 -4.47
C SER A 187 -35.85 11.75 -3.01
N GLY A 188 -35.47 10.49 -2.81
CA GLY A 188 -35.06 9.93 -1.54
C GLY A 188 -33.97 10.79 -0.90
N LEU A 189 -34.39 11.54 0.12
CA LEU A 189 -33.55 12.29 1.03
C LEU A 189 -32.82 11.28 1.92
N LEU A 190 -31.49 11.25 1.81
CA LEU A 190 -30.61 10.45 2.66
C LEU A 190 -30.74 10.91 4.13
N ASP A 191 -31.23 10.00 4.95
CA ASP A 191 -31.12 10.02 6.41
C ASP A 191 -29.64 10.19 6.82
N ILE A 192 -29.37 11.27 7.53
CA ILE A 192 -28.13 11.44 8.29
C ILE A 192 -28.48 11.13 9.74
N ASN A 193 -28.18 9.89 10.16
CA ASN A 193 -28.11 9.49 11.56
C ASN A 193 -26.78 8.80 11.82
N GLY A 194 -26.18 9.09 12.98
CA GLY A 194 -24.94 8.50 13.48
C GLY A 194 -23.98 9.61 13.95
N ASP A 195 -24.24 10.26 15.09
CA ASP A 195 -24.04 9.73 16.44
C ASP A 195 -22.56 9.37 16.72
N ALA A 196 -21.95 10.18 17.58
CA ALA A 196 -20.71 9.87 18.27
C ALA A 196 -20.61 10.79 19.49
N ALA A 197 -21.16 10.31 20.61
CA ALA A 197 -20.67 10.64 21.94
C ALA A 197 -19.66 9.57 22.36
N ASP A 198 -18.45 9.99 22.70
CA ASP A 198 -17.72 9.64 23.94
C ASP A 198 -16.47 10.53 24.07
#